data_AF-A0A0N4VTD2-F1
#
_entry.id   AF-A0A0N4VTD2-F1
#
_cell.length_a   1.000
_cell.length_b   1.000
_cell.length_c   1.000
_cell.angle_alpha   90.00
_cell.angle_beta   90.00
_cell.angle_gamma   90.00
#
_symmetry.space_group_name_H-M   'P 1'
#
loop_
_entity.id
_entity.type
_entity.pdbx_description
1 polymer ?
#
loop_
_entity_poly.entity_id
_entity_poly.type
_entity_poly.pdbx_seq_one_letter_code
_entity_poly.pdbx_strand_id
1 'polypeptide(L)'
;MRLPLTARQRSRLVNWILFAISVFLFITWSREGAKIFEKRAYERTHTVPDYSKNRIGPGENGAPVILEGEEKLIGEQQIKTVFMNVLASDKISLDRSIPDSRSRECLALSYPRHLPTASVVIIFTNEFFSSLLRTVHSVVNRTPPHLLKEIILVDDKSNRDELGPPLDEHLKRFGSLVILIRSTERLGLIRAKIKGAKAATGDVIVFLDAHCEANAGWIEPLLARIQEERTAVVCPIIDSISDTNLAYLGGSHGGIGTFWWSLHYSISSMPKREIERRKHPETDYIRSPTMAGGLFAVDRKYFFEIGAYDEEMDIWGGENLEISFRVWMCGGSVELIPCSHVGHIFRSGHPYDMTGRNDNKDVHGTNSKRLAEVWMDDYKRLFYVHRMGLKDLDVGDLTERKQLRERLKCKSFKWYLDNVIPEKFVPDENVYAYGHVRTERGLCLDTLQRLENKGTVILGVFGCQEGGSSAEVSYCMLF
;
A
#
# COMPACT_ATOMS: atom_id res chain seq x y z
N MET A 1 -25.55 55.22 -31.57
CA MET A 1 -26.57 54.15 -31.51
C MET A 1 -25.89 52.80 -31.28
N ARG A 2 -25.96 52.23 -30.07
CA ARG A 2 -25.59 50.82 -29.84
C ARG A 2 -26.86 50.00 -30.06
N LEU A 3 -26.87 49.17 -31.10
CA LEU A 3 -27.98 48.26 -31.39
C LEU A 3 -28.16 47.27 -30.22
N PRO A 4 -29.40 47.02 -29.75
CA PRO A 4 -29.64 46.07 -28.67
C PRO A 4 -29.34 44.64 -29.13
N LEU A 5 -28.59 43.90 -28.31
CA LEU A 5 -28.28 42.48 -28.54
C LEU A 5 -29.57 41.67 -28.62
N THR A 6 -29.67 40.84 -29.66
CA THR A 6 -30.79 39.91 -29.88
C THR A 6 -30.85 38.86 -28.76
N ALA A 7 -32.04 38.29 -28.48
CA ALA A 7 -32.23 37.31 -27.42
C ALA A 7 -31.26 36.11 -27.52
N ARG A 8 -30.92 35.69 -28.74
CA ARG A 8 -29.97 34.61 -29.02
C ARG A 8 -28.52 34.98 -28.68
N GLN A 9 -28.14 36.25 -28.86
CA GLN A 9 -26.82 36.75 -28.46
C GLN A 9 -26.71 36.89 -26.93
N ARG A 10 -27.80 37.26 -26.24
CA ARG A 10 -27.85 37.29 -24.76
C ARG A 10 -27.68 35.90 -24.16
N SER A 11 -28.37 34.89 -24.70
CA SER A 11 -28.25 33.50 -24.24
C SER A 11 -26.83 32.93 -24.44
N ARG A 12 -26.19 33.20 -25.58
CA ARG A 12 -24.79 32.80 -25.81
C ARG A 12 -23.82 33.51 -24.86
N LEU A 13 -24.05 34.77 -24.55
CA LEU A 13 -23.23 35.52 -23.60
C LEU A 13 -23.36 34.95 -22.17
N VAL A 14 -24.59 34.62 -21.75
CA VAL A 14 -24.85 34.00 -20.45
C VAL A 14 -24.17 32.62 -20.35
N ASN A 15 -24.26 31.79 -21.39
CA ASN A 15 -23.59 30.49 -21.40
C ASN A 15 -22.06 30.61 -21.37
N TRP A 16 -21.50 31.61 -22.06
CA TRP A 16 -20.05 31.89 -22.00
C TRP A 16 -19.60 32.40 -20.62
N ILE A 17 -20.42 33.23 -19.97
CA ILE A 17 -20.16 33.71 -18.61
C ILE A 17 -20.24 32.55 -17.61
N LEU A 18 -21.25 31.68 -17.72
CA LEU A 18 -21.37 30.49 -16.87
C LEU A 18 -20.21 29.50 -17.08
N PHE A 19 -19.78 29.30 -18.32
CA PHE A 19 -18.60 28.48 -18.64
C PHE A 19 -17.31 29.09 -18.08
N ALA A 20 -17.13 30.41 -18.21
CA ALA A 20 -15.99 31.11 -17.64
C ALA A 20 -15.98 31.06 -16.11
N ILE A 21 -17.14 31.19 -15.46
CA ILE A 21 -17.29 31.04 -14.01
C ILE A 21 -17.02 29.59 -13.59
N SER A 22 -17.50 28.58 -14.32
CA SER A 22 -17.21 27.18 -13.99
C SER A 22 -15.74 26.83 -14.16
N VAL A 23 -15.07 27.34 -15.20
CA VAL A 23 -13.63 27.17 -15.40
C VAL A 23 -12.85 27.91 -14.31
N PHE A 24 -13.26 29.13 -13.94
CA PHE A 24 -12.62 29.88 -12.87
C PHE A 24 -12.79 29.20 -11.51
N LEU A 25 -13.99 28.72 -11.19
CA LEU A 25 -14.28 27.94 -9.97
C LEU A 25 -13.52 26.61 -9.95
N PHE A 26 -13.34 25.94 -11.09
CA PHE A 26 -12.55 24.72 -11.19
C PHE A 26 -11.05 25.00 -10.98
N ILE A 27 -10.55 26.11 -11.53
CA ILE A 27 -9.16 26.55 -11.35
C ILE A 27 -8.93 26.98 -9.88
N THR A 28 -9.85 27.71 -9.26
CA THR A 28 -9.72 28.14 -7.85
C THR A 28 -9.90 26.97 -6.89
N TRP A 29 -10.82 26.04 -7.14
CA TRP A 29 -10.98 24.81 -6.35
C TRP A 29 -9.73 23.92 -6.44
N SER A 30 -9.11 23.79 -7.63
CA SER A 30 -7.83 23.07 -7.77
C SER A 30 -6.68 23.73 -7.00
N ARG A 31 -6.75 25.05 -6.78
CA ARG A 31 -5.74 25.83 -6.05
C ARG A 31 -5.97 25.87 -4.54
N GLU A 32 -7.21 25.81 -4.07
CA GLU A 32 -7.54 25.91 -2.64
C GLU A 32 -7.40 24.58 -1.87
N GLY A 33 -7.41 23.42 -2.56
CA GLY A 33 -7.27 22.10 -1.92
C GLY A 33 -5.84 21.65 -1.56
N ALA A 34 -4.82 22.41 -1.95
CA ALA A 34 -3.44 22.13 -1.62
C ALA A 34 -2.66 23.43 -1.44
N LYS A 35 -2.33 23.78 -0.19
CA LYS A 35 -1.13 24.58 0.06
C LYS A 35 0.07 23.72 -0.33
N ILE A 36 0.40 23.67 -1.62
CA ILE A 36 1.72 23.26 -2.07
C ILE A 36 2.65 24.31 -1.47
N PHE A 37 3.48 23.90 -0.51
CA PHE A 37 4.52 24.80 -0.01
C PHE A 37 5.31 25.28 -1.22
N GLU A 38 5.37 26.60 -1.42
CA GLU A 38 6.18 27.23 -2.46
C GLU A 38 7.55 26.57 -2.48
N LYS A 39 8.03 26.21 -3.68
CA LYS A 39 9.36 25.65 -3.93
C LYS A 39 10.42 26.69 -3.55
N ARG A 40 10.62 26.93 -2.25
CA ARG A 40 11.70 27.78 -1.75
C ARG A 40 12.99 27.01 -1.98
N ALA A 41 13.85 27.58 -2.81
CA ALA A 41 15.14 27.00 -3.15
C ALA A 41 16.08 27.12 -1.94
N TYR A 42 15.89 26.25 -0.95
CA TYR A 42 16.88 26.03 0.09
C TYR A 42 18.07 25.28 -0.54
N GLU A 43 19.28 25.70 -0.19
CA GLU A 43 20.49 24.97 -0.57
C GLU A 43 20.52 23.63 0.17
N ARG A 44 20.88 22.54 -0.53
CA ARG A 44 20.94 21.20 0.07
C ARG A 44 22.17 21.12 0.97
N THR A 45 21.95 21.03 2.29
CA THR A 45 23.01 20.94 3.30
C THR A 45 23.23 19.52 3.81
N HIS A 46 22.30 18.59 3.55
CA HIS A 46 22.44 17.19 3.96
C HIS A 46 23.59 16.49 3.22
N THR A 47 24.52 15.94 4.00
CA THR A 47 25.67 15.16 3.52
C THR A 47 25.41 13.68 3.76
N VAL A 48 25.44 12.89 2.69
CA VAL A 48 25.29 11.43 2.78
C VAL A 48 26.50 10.84 3.50
N PRO A 49 26.31 10.03 4.56
CA PRO A 49 27.42 9.38 5.24
C PRO A 49 28.19 8.43 4.33
N ASP A 50 29.50 8.32 4.56
CA ASP A 50 30.32 7.26 3.98
C ASP A 50 30.08 5.94 4.71
N TYR A 51 29.17 5.13 4.17
CA TYR A 51 28.81 3.82 4.72
C TYR A 51 29.91 2.75 4.58
N SER A 52 31.03 3.04 3.92
CA SER A 52 32.19 2.12 3.90
C SER A 52 32.99 2.16 5.21
N LYS A 53 32.80 3.22 6.01
CA LYS A 53 33.47 3.37 7.31
C LYS A 53 32.66 2.72 8.40
N ASN A 54 33.36 2.07 9.33
CA ASN A 54 32.73 1.51 10.52
C ASN A 54 32.11 2.63 11.37
N ARG A 55 30.87 2.43 11.79
CA ARG A 55 30.09 3.37 12.59
C ARG A 55 29.69 2.70 13.90
N ILE A 56 29.74 3.47 14.99
CA ILE A 56 29.45 2.98 16.33
C ILE A 56 28.32 3.83 16.90
N GLY A 57 27.34 3.16 17.49
CA GLY A 57 26.18 3.80 18.11
C GLY A 57 25.00 2.84 18.21
N PRO A 58 23.93 3.21 18.94
CA PRO A 58 22.73 2.40 19.02
C PRO A 58 22.15 2.10 17.64
N GLY A 59 21.95 0.82 17.34
CA GLY A 59 21.33 0.34 16.11
C GLY A 59 22.14 0.48 14.83
N GLU A 60 23.41 0.91 14.89
CA GLU A 60 24.33 0.86 13.75
C GLU A 60 24.54 -0.60 13.29
N ASN A 61 24.81 -0.79 11.99
CA ASN A 61 24.80 -2.08 11.30
C ASN A 61 23.51 -2.89 11.51
N GLY A 62 22.38 -2.22 11.73
CA GLY A 62 21.08 -2.86 11.97
C GLY A 62 20.99 -3.64 13.30
N ALA A 63 21.90 -3.40 14.25
CA ALA A 63 21.92 -4.11 15.52
C ALA A 63 20.65 -3.81 16.38
N PRO A 64 20.26 -4.71 17.30
CA PRO A 64 19.20 -4.41 18.27
C PRO A 64 19.63 -3.31 19.23
N VAL A 65 18.69 -2.43 19.58
CA VAL A 65 18.85 -1.48 20.68
C VAL A 65 18.34 -2.14 21.96
N ILE A 66 19.24 -2.30 22.92
CA ILE A 66 18.92 -2.87 24.23
C ILE A 66 18.69 -1.71 25.21
N LEU A 67 17.45 -1.60 25.71
CA LEU A 67 17.09 -0.66 26.76
C LEU A 67 17.21 -1.33 28.13
N GLU A 68 17.68 -0.59 29.13
CA GLU A 68 17.88 -1.07 30.50
C GLU A 68 17.17 -0.16 31.51
N GLY A 69 16.94 -0.67 32.73
CA GLY A 69 16.34 0.11 33.82
C GLY A 69 14.97 0.71 33.47
N GLU A 70 14.81 2.01 33.73
CA GLU A 70 13.57 2.76 33.47
C GLU A 70 13.22 2.83 31.97
N GLU A 71 14.22 2.96 31.11
CA GLU A 71 14.01 3.02 29.66
C GLU A 71 13.37 1.75 29.11
N LYS A 72 13.74 0.59 29.67
CA LYS A 72 13.12 -0.69 29.32
C LYS A 72 11.63 -0.70 29.64
N LEU A 73 11.24 -0.20 30.81
CA LEU A 73 9.84 -0.13 31.24
C LEU A 73 9.04 0.81 30.32
N ILE A 74 9.62 1.94 29.93
CA ILE A 74 9.01 2.87 28.97
C ILE A 74 8.81 2.19 27.62
N GLY A 75 9.84 1.53 27.09
CA GLY A 75 9.77 0.82 25.81
C GLY A 75 8.72 -0.30 25.79
N GLU A 76 8.66 -1.11 26.86
CA GLU A 76 7.64 -2.17 27.02
C GLU A 76 6.22 -1.60 27.09
N GLN A 77 6.04 -0.43 27.72
CA GLN A 77 4.76 0.25 27.74
C GLN A 77 4.38 0.80 26.36
N GLN A 78 5.32 1.38 25.62
CA GLN A 78 5.09 1.89 24.27
C GLN A 78 4.71 0.77 23.29
N ILE A 79 5.33 -0.40 23.37
CA ILE A 79 4.94 -1.56 22.55
C ILE A 79 3.46 -1.93 22.80
N LYS A 80 2.97 -1.86 24.04
CA LYS A 80 1.58 -2.19 24.37
C LYS A 80 0.57 -1.13 23.92
N THR A 81 0.95 0.14 23.97
CA THR A 81 0.00 1.25 23.72
C THR A 81 0.04 1.76 22.28
N VAL A 82 1.22 1.72 21.65
CA VAL A 82 1.44 2.29 20.31
C VAL A 82 2.13 1.31 19.34
N PHE A 83 2.29 0.05 19.74
CA PHE A 83 2.73 -1.06 18.88
C PHE A 83 4.15 -0.91 18.31
N MET A 84 5.01 -0.14 18.99
CA MET A 84 6.41 0.05 18.63
C MET A 84 7.20 0.62 19.82
N ASN A 85 8.48 0.24 19.94
CA ASN A 85 9.42 0.85 20.89
C ASN A 85 9.99 2.17 20.32
N VAL A 86 9.26 3.26 20.56
CA VAL A 86 9.62 4.60 20.06
C VAL A 86 10.92 5.08 20.70
N LEU A 87 11.13 4.82 21.99
CA LEU A 87 12.35 5.21 22.70
C LEU A 87 13.61 4.57 22.11
N ALA A 88 13.53 3.28 21.74
CA ALA A 88 14.61 2.62 21.03
C ALA A 88 14.85 3.26 19.65
N SER A 89 13.78 3.61 18.92
CA SER A 89 13.91 4.33 17.66
C SER A 89 14.56 5.69 17.83
N ASP A 90 14.20 6.48 18.84
CA ASP A 90 14.72 7.84 19.03
C ASP A 90 16.22 7.88 19.36
N LYS A 91 16.77 6.79 19.91
CA LYS A 91 18.21 6.63 20.18
C LYS A 91 19.03 6.29 18.93
N ILE A 92 18.39 5.84 17.86
CA ILE A 92 19.06 5.39 16.63
C ILE A 92 19.25 6.59 15.69
N SER A 93 20.47 6.72 15.17
CA SER A 93 20.78 7.70 14.13
C SER A 93 19.80 7.61 12.95
N LEU A 94 19.31 8.76 12.47
CA LEU A 94 18.52 8.82 11.23
C LEU A 94 19.32 8.32 10.02
N ASP A 95 20.65 8.36 10.13
CA ASP A 95 21.61 7.99 9.11
C ASP A 95 22.25 6.61 9.36
N ARG A 96 21.69 5.78 10.25
CA ARG A 96 22.30 4.51 10.67
C ARG A 96 22.66 3.61 9.48
N SER A 97 23.76 2.88 9.62
CA SER A 97 24.12 1.76 8.74
C SER A 97 23.22 0.56 9.01
N ILE A 98 22.96 -0.24 7.97
CA ILE A 98 22.19 -1.49 8.00
C ILE A 98 22.92 -2.54 7.14
N PRO A 99 22.75 -3.83 7.41
CA PRO A 99 23.37 -4.88 6.60
C PRO A 99 22.78 -4.88 5.18
N ASP A 100 23.62 -5.18 4.19
CA ASP A 100 23.15 -5.47 2.83
C ASP A 100 22.49 -6.86 2.82
N SER A 101 21.18 -6.90 2.67
CA SER A 101 20.38 -8.12 2.76
C SER A 101 20.24 -8.87 1.43
N ARG A 102 20.84 -8.35 0.36
CA ARG A 102 20.77 -8.95 -0.98
C ARG A 102 21.63 -10.22 -1.06
N SER A 103 21.21 -11.15 -1.92
CA SER A 103 21.98 -12.34 -2.26
C SER A 103 23.28 -11.99 -3.00
N ARG A 104 24.24 -12.93 -3.03
CA ARG A 104 25.51 -12.73 -3.75
C ARG A 104 25.30 -12.55 -5.24
N GLU A 105 24.32 -13.23 -5.79
CA GLU A 105 23.89 -13.18 -7.17
C GLU A 105 23.35 -11.79 -7.50
N CYS A 106 22.52 -11.21 -6.63
CA CYS A 106 22.04 -9.83 -6.77
C CYS A 106 23.17 -8.79 -6.72
N LEU A 107 24.18 -9.01 -5.86
CA LEU A 107 25.36 -8.13 -5.79
C LEU A 107 26.24 -8.19 -7.04
N ALA A 108 26.20 -9.31 -7.77
CA ALA A 108 26.94 -9.49 -9.01
C ALA A 108 26.24 -8.87 -10.24
N LEU A 109 24.98 -8.46 -10.11
CA LEU A 109 24.24 -7.81 -11.20
C LEU A 109 24.70 -6.35 -11.38
N SER A 110 24.70 -5.93 -12.65
CA SER A 110 24.88 -4.53 -13.03
C SER A 110 23.65 -4.03 -13.78
N TYR A 111 23.13 -2.88 -13.37
CA TYR A 111 21.99 -2.24 -14.03
C TYR A 111 22.46 -1.13 -14.99
N PRO A 112 21.66 -0.82 -16.03
CA PRO A 112 21.95 0.31 -16.92
C PRO A 112 22.08 1.63 -16.14
N ARG A 113 22.95 2.54 -16.60
CA ARG A 113 23.06 3.88 -15.99
C ARG A 113 21.86 4.78 -16.29
N HIS A 114 21.18 4.54 -17.41
CA HIS A 114 20.05 5.34 -17.86
C HIS A 114 18.74 4.63 -17.53
N LEU A 115 18.34 4.72 -16.27
CA LEU A 115 17.05 4.23 -15.77
C LEU A 115 16.04 5.38 -15.68
N PRO A 116 14.73 5.10 -15.68
CA PRO A 116 13.70 6.11 -15.46
C PRO A 116 13.87 6.80 -14.10
N THR A 117 13.49 8.07 -14.00
CA THR A 117 13.55 8.81 -12.74
C THR A 117 12.39 8.43 -11.81
N ALA A 118 12.61 8.46 -10.50
CA ALA A 118 11.64 8.05 -9.48
C ALA A 118 11.20 9.23 -8.61
N SER A 119 9.89 9.39 -8.45
CA SER A 119 9.29 10.16 -7.35
C SER A 119 8.89 9.20 -6.23
N VAL A 120 9.50 9.33 -5.06
CA VAL A 120 9.18 8.49 -3.90
C VAL A 120 8.08 9.16 -3.09
N VAL A 121 6.93 8.52 -2.94
CA VAL A 121 5.76 9.03 -2.20
C VAL A 121 5.66 8.31 -0.86
N ILE A 122 5.74 9.08 0.23
CA ILE A 122 5.62 8.59 1.60
C ILE A 122 4.43 9.28 2.25
N ILE A 123 3.50 8.50 2.78
CA ILE A 123 2.29 9.01 3.44
C ILE A 123 2.40 8.75 4.92
N PHE A 124 1.96 9.71 5.72
CA PHE A 124 1.94 9.56 7.16
C PHE A 124 0.75 10.29 7.80
N THR A 125 0.23 9.68 8.87
CA THR A 125 -0.64 10.34 9.84
C THR A 125 -0.10 9.98 11.21
N ASN A 126 0.29 10.99 12.00
CA ASN A 126 0.75 10.78 13.38
C ASN A 126 1.90 9.78 13.54
N GLU A 127 2.75 9.64 12.52
CA GLU A 127 3.92 8.77 12.59
C GLU A 127 4.95 9.28 13.62
N PHE A 128 5.82 8.40 14.10
CA PHE A 128 6.92 8.78 15.00
C PHE A 128 7.99 9.57 14.25
N PHE A 129 8.46 10.66 14.84
CA PHE A 129 9.40 11.58 14.17
C PHE A 129 10.68 10.86 13.71
N SER A 130 11.25 10.00 14.56
CA SER A 130 12.45 9.25 14.24
C SER A 130 12.24 8.22 13.13
N SER A 131 11.11 7.50 13.09
CA SER A 131 10.81 6.54 12.02
C SER A 131 10.54 7.23 10.67
N LEU A 132 9.74 8.29 10.67
CA LEU A 132 9.45 9.09 9.47
C LEU A 132 10.74 9.64 8.86
N LEU A 133 11.56 10.31 9.67
CA LEU A 133 12.79 10.90 9.18
C LEU A 133 13.82 9.86 8.78
N ARG A 134 13.93 8.72 9.48
CA ARG A 134 14.84 7.63 9.09
C ARG A 134 14.44 7.05 7.73
N THR A 135 13.14 6.98 7.44
CA THR A 135 12.64 6.62 6.10
C THR A 135 13.15 7.59 5.05
N VAL A 136 12.93 8.90 5.24
CA VAL A 136 13.38 9.95 4.31
C VAL A 136 14.90 9.91 4.11
N HIS A 137 15.65 9.84 5.21
CA HIS A 137 17.10 9.74 5.19
C HIS A 137 17.57 8.50 4.43
N SER A 138 16.99 7.33 4.68
CA SER A 138 17.39 6.09 3.99
C SER A 138 17.22 6.20 2.47
N VAL A 139 16.11 6.79 2.00
CA VAL A 139 15.85 7.01 0.57
C VAL A 139 16.87 7.99 -0.02
N VAL A 140 17.13 9.11 0.64
CA VAL A 140 18.11 10.11 0.18
C VAL A 140 19.53 9.53 0.14
N ASN A 141 19.88 8.72 1.13
CA ASN A 141 21.23 8.22 1.33
C ASN A 141 21.59 7.05 0.42
N ARG A 142 20.60 6.23 0.04
CA ARG A 142 20.83 4.96 -0.69
C ARG A 142 20.22 4.95 -2.09
N THR A 143 19.80 6.10 -2.60
CA THR A 143 19.35 6.25 -3.98
C THR A 143 20.35 7.08 -4.78
N PRO A 144 20.82 6.61 -5.95
CA PRO A 144 21.67 7.41 -6.82
C PRO A 144 21.03 8.76 -7.17
N PRO A 145 21.73 9.91 -7.04
CA PRO A 145 21.13 11.24 -7.19
C PRO A 145 20.46 11.52 -8.54
N HIS A 146 20.90 10.85 -9.61
CA HIS A 146 20.31 11.00 -10.94
C HIS A 146 19.01 10.22 -11.13
N LEU A 147 18.71 9.26 -10.24
CA LEU A 147 17.48 8.48 -10.26
C LEU A 147 16.41 9.08 -9.34
N LEU A 148 16.79 9.70 -8.22
CA LEU A 148 15.84 10.32 -7.30
C LEU A 148 15.40 11.69 -7.79
N LYS A 149 14.19 11.77 -8.37
CA LYS A 149 13.62 13.03 -8.83
C LYS A 149 13.22 13.94 -7.67
N GLU A 150 12.47 13.35 -6.72
CA GLU A 150 11.90 14.02 -5.56
C GLU A 150 11.36 12.98 -4.57
N ILE A 151 11.23 13.39 -3.31
CA ILE A 151 10.48 12.68 -2.27
C ILE A 151 9.25 13.53 -1.93
N ILE A 152 8.07 12.96 -2.02
CA ILE A 152 6.81 13.63 -1.72
C ILE A 152 6.27 13.05 -0.42
N LEU A 153 6.31 13.87 0.63
CA LEU A 153 5.73 13.56 1.92
C LEU A 153 4.29 14.07 1.94
N VAL A 154 3.33 13.17 2.17
CA VAL A 154 1.91 13.51 2.30
C VAL A 154 1.50 13.36 3.76
N ASP A 155 1.38 14.49 4.46
CA ASP A 155 0.82 14.56 5.81
C ASP A 155 -0.70 14.48 5.72
N ASP A 156 -1.25 13.32 6.09
CA ASP A 156 -2.68 13.06 6.13
C ASP A 156 -3.28 13.46 7.49
N LYS A 157 -3.27 14.77 7.75
CA LYS A 157 -3.86 15.45 8.91
C LYS A 157 -3.29 14.96 10.25
N SER A 158 -1.98 15.01 10.40
CA SER A 158 -1.33 14.77 11.70
C SER A 158 -1.62 15.87 12.72
N ASN A 159 -1.59 15.51 14.01
CA ASN A 159 -1.78 16.42 15.14
C ASN A 159 -0.64 16.38 16.19
N ARG A 160 0.45 15.66 15.92
CA ARG A 160 1.63 15.63 16.80
C ARG A 160 2.48 16.88 16.56
N ASP A 161 2.87 17.57 17.62
CA ASP A 161 3.60 18.86 17.54
C ASP A 161 4.92 18.74 16.76
N GLU A 162 5.63 17.63 16.93
CA GLU A 162 6.89 17.32 16.22
C GLU A 162 6.72 17.22 14.69
N LEU A 163 5.52 16.91 14.21
CA LEU A 163 5.20 16.84 12.78
C LEU A 163 4.79 18.20 12.19
N GLY A 164 4.71 19.25 13.01
CA GLY A 164 4.45 20.63 12.59
C GLY A 164 5.75 21.38 12.23
N PRO A 165 6.04 22.54 12.85
CA PRO A 165 7.25 23.32 12.59
C PRO A 165 8.59 22.56 12.71
N PRO A 166 8.79 21.62 13.66
CA PRO A 166 10.06 20.88 13.75
C PRO A 166 10.35 20.03 12.51
N LEU A 167 9.31 19.40 11.94
CA LEU A 167 9.43 18.68 10.66
C LEU A 167 9.79 19.64 9.52
N ASP A 168 9.07 20.75 9.39
CA ASP A 168 9.32 21.76 8.35
C ASP A 168 10.77 22.26 8.40
N GLU A 169 11.30 22.50 9.60
CA GLU A 169 12.69 22.93 9.80
C GLU A 169 13.68 21.84 9.38
N HIS A 170 13.47 20.60 9.84
CA HIS A 170 14.36 19.49 9.52
C HIS A 170 14.44 19.24 8.01
N LEU A 171 13.31 19.34 7.29
CA LEU A 171 13.26 19.06 5.86
C LEU A 171 14.03 20.06 5.00
N LYS A 172 14.25 21.31 5.47
CA LYS A 172 15.02 22.33 4.74
C LYS A 172 16.42 21.85 4.32
N ARG A 173 17.02 20.95 5.10
CA ARG A 173 18.35 20.39 4.82
C ARG A 173 18.43 19.63 3.49
N PHE A 174 17.29 19.15 2.98
CA PHE A 174 17.22 18.44 1.71
C PHE A 174 16.98 19.38 0.52
N GLY A 175 16.95 20.69 0.74
CA GLY A 175 16.70 21.67 -0.31
C GLY A 175 15.32 21.48 -0.95
N SER A 176 15.28 21.42 -2.27
CA SER A 176 14.04 21.17 -3.03
C SER A 176 13.75 19.69 -3.30
N LEU A 177 14.57 18.77 -2.78
CA LEU A 177 14.43 17.33 -3.03
C LEU A 177 13.21 16.73 -2.31
N VAL A 178 12.89 17.22 -1.11
CA VAL A 178 11.77 16.73 -0.31
C VAL A 178 10.66 17.77 -0.31
N ILE A 179 9.46 17.36 -0.74
CA ILE A 179 8.28 18.19 -0.86
C ILE A 179 7.25 17.71 0.16
N LEU A 180 6.86 18.58 1.09
CA LEU A 180 5.81 18.29 2.07
C LEU A 180 4.46 18.84 1.59
N ILE A 181 3.48 17.96 1.50
CA ILE A 181 2.08 18.26 1.18
C ILE A 181 1.25 17.99 2.42
N ARG A 182 0.59 19.03 2.96
CA ARG A 182 -0.31 18.89 4.11
C ARG A 182 -1.76 18.85 3.66
N SER A 183 -2.50 17.86 4.14
CA SER A 183 -3.94 17.75 3.92
C SER A 183 -4.72 18.52 4.99
N THR A 184 -5.75 19.25 4.55
CA THR A 184 -6.65 20.03 5.43
C THR A 184 -7.66 19.13 6.14
N GLU A 185 -7.94 17.97 5.58
CA GLU A 185 -8.81 16.95 6.12
C GLU A 185 -8.12 15.58 6.08
N ARG A 186 -8.70 14.60 6.79
CA ARG A 186 -8.18 13.25 6.85
C ARG A 186 -8.71 12.45 5.67
N LEU A 187 -7.83 12.20 4.72
CA LEU A 187 -8.10 11.51 3.46
C LEU A 187 -8.07 9.98 3.64
N GLY A 188 -7.20 9.47 4.51
CA GLY A 188 -6.84 8.06 4.54
C GLY A 188 -5.70 7.73 3.59
N LEU A 189 -5.07 6.56 3.81
CA LEU A 189 -3.93 6.07 3.03
C LEU A 189 -4.20 6.11 1.53
N ILE A 190 -5.37 5.62 1.11
CA ILE A 190 -5.72 5.42 -0.30
C ILE A 190 -5.75 6.76 -1.05
N ARG A 191 -6.55 7.71 -0.56
CA ARG A 191 -6.66 9.04 -1.18
C ARG A 191 -5.38 9.86 -1.01
N ALA A 192 -4.63 9.66 0.07
CA ALA A 192 -3.30 10.26 0.24
C ALA A 192 -2.27 9.71 -0.77
N LYS A 193 -2.30 8.40 -1.11
CA LYS A 193 -1.51 7.82 -2.23
C LYS A 193 -1.83 8.53 -3.53
N ILE A 194 -3.11 8.71 -3.84
CA ILE A 194 -3.53 9.43 -5.06
C ILE A 194 -3.05 10.88 -5.04
N LYS A 195 -3.16 11.58 -3.90
CA LYS A 195 -2.69 12.97 -3.76
C LYS A 195 -1.19 13.10 -3.99
N GLY A 196 -0.39 12.20 -3.42
CA GLY A 196 1.06 12.14 -3.64
C GLY A 196 1.41 11.80 -5.08
N ALA A 197 0.72 10.81 -5.67
CA ALA A 197 0.88 10.43 -7.08
C ALA A 197 0.57 11.59 -8.04
N LYS A 198 -0.48 12.37 -7.77
CA LYS A 198 -0.85 13.55 -8.59
C LYS A 198 0.23 14.65 -8.54
N ALA A 199 1.00 14.74 -7.45
CA ALA A 199 2.11 15.67 -7.31
C ALA A 199 3.43 15.16 -7.90
N ALA A 200 3.55 13.85 -8.17
CA ALA A 200 4.76 13.23 -8.70
C ALA A 200 5.06 13.62 -10.15
N THR A 201 6.32 13.95 -10.41
CA THR A 201 6.83 14.38 -11.72
C THR A 201 7.86 13.43 -12.33
N GLY A 202 8.36 12.45 -11.57
CA GLY A 202 9.22 11.38 -12.06
C GLY A 202 8.52 10.47 -13.07
N ASP A 203 9.31 9.66 -13.76
CA ASP A 203 8.80 8.66 -14.71
C ASP A 203 8.11 7.50 -13.98
N VAL A 204 8.63 7.13 -12.81
CA VAL A 204 8.11 6.08 -11.92
C VAL A 204 7.66 6.68 -10.60
N ILE A 205 6.53 6.20 -10.06
CA ILE A 205 6.13 6.46 -8.68
C ILE A 205 6.56 5.26 -7.82
N VAL A 206 7.24 5.53 -6.71
CA VAL A 206 7.56 4.51 -5.70
C VAL A 206 6.84 4.86 -4.40
N PHE A 207 5.90 4.03 -3.97
CA PHE A 207 5.24 4.20 -2.67
C PHE A 207 6.03 3.50 -1.58
N LEU A 208 6.23 4.18 -0.46
CA LEU A 208 6.80 3.63 0.77
C LEU A 208 5.95 4.04 1.98
N ASP A 209 5.86 3.16 2.97
CA ASP A 209 5.30 3.52 4.27
C ASP A 209 6.30 4.37 5.06
N ALA A 210 5.82 5.17 6.01
CA ALA A 210 6.62 6.14 6.75
C ALA A 210 7.53 5.55 7.84
N HIS A 211 7.63 4.24 7.94
CA HIS A 211 8.47 3.51 8.89
C HIS A 211 9.25 2.41 8.18
N CYS A 212 9.95 2.82 7.11
CA CYS A 212 10.77 1.96 6.28
C CYS A 212 12.26 2.36 6.32
N GLU A 213 13.14 1.44 5.95
CA GLU A 213 14.54 1.74 5.67
C GLU A 213 14.97 1.07 4.36
N ALA A 214 15.19 1.89 3.33
CA ALA A 214 15.70 1.41 2.04
C ALA A 214 17.08 0.77 2.23
N ASN A 215 17.31 -0.39 1.61
CA ASN A 215 18.61 -1.06 1.60
C ASN A 215 19.52 -0.53 0.47
N ALA A 216 20.79 -0.93 0.45
CA ALA A 216 21.72 -0.59 -0.61
C ALA A 216 21.23 -1.15 -1.96
N GLY A 217 21.29 -0.32 -3.01
CA GLY A 217 20.90 -0.72 -4.38
C GLY A 217 19.46 -1.19 -4.52
N TRP A 218 18.54 -0.68 -3.68
CA TRP A 218 17.16 -1.12 -3.63
C TRP A 218 16.35 -0.70 -4.87
N ILE A 219 16.68 0.40 -5.53
CA ILE A 219 15.77 1.05 -6.49
C ILE A 219 16.11 0.71 -7.95
N GLU A 220 17.38 0.48 -8.27
CA GLU A 220 17.84 0.12 -9.61
C GLU A 220 17.15 -1.13 -10.16
N PRO A 221 16.98 -2.23 -9.38
CA PRO A 221 16.25 -3.41 -9.86
C PRO A 221 14.78 -3.12 -10.17
N LEU A 222 14.12 -2.27 -9.36
CA LEU A 222 12.72 -1.89 -9.58
C LEU A 222 12.57 -1.09 -10.87
N LEU A 223 13.44 -0.08 -11.06
CA LEU A 223 13.40 0.81 -12.23
C LEU A 223 13.79 0.10 -13.51
N ALA A 224 14.77 -0.80 -13.45
CA ALA A 224 15.15 -1.63 -14.58
C ALA A 224 13.98 -2.50 -15.04
N ARG A 225 13.26 -3.13 -14.10
CA ARG A 225 12.11 -3.97 -14.46
C ARG A 225 10.96 -3.17 -15.09
N ILE A 226 10.66 -1.98 -14.57
CA ILE A 226 9.63 -1.11 -15.17
C ILE A 226 10.07 -0.58 -16.54
N GLN A 227 11.37 -0.33 -16.73
CA GLN A 227 11.90 0.08 -18.04
C GLN A 227 11.73 -1.03 -19.10
N GLU A 228 11.89 -2.29 -18.70
CA GLU A 228 11.64 -3.45 -19.57
C GLU A 228 10.15 -3.69 -19.84
N GLU A 229 9.32 -3.57 -18.80
CA GLU A 229 7.89 -3.81 -18.87
C GLU A 229 7.13 -2.70 -18.12
N ARG A 230 6.66 -1.70 -18.89
CA ARG A 230 5.96 -0.52 -18.33
C ARG A 230 4.69 -0.89 -17.56
N THR A 231 4.05 -2.01 -17.92
CA THR A 231 2.79 -2.44 -17.30
C THR A 231 3.00 -3.31 -16.05
N ALA A 232 4.25 -3.57 -15.66
CA ALA A 232 4.58 -4.26 -14.42
C ALA A 232 4.47 -3.32 -13.22
N VAL A 233 3.72 -3.75 -12.20
CA VAL A 233 3.72 -3.17 -10.86
C VAL A 233 4.67 -4.01 -10.02
N VAL A 234 5.78 -3.42 -9.59
CA VAL A 234 6.89 -4.17 -8.99
C VAL A 234 7.02 -3.85 -7.51
N CYS A 235 7.26 -4.86 -6.68
CA CYS A 235 7.41 -4.73 -5.24
C CYS A 235 8.82 -5.17 -4.82
N PRO A 236 9.45 -4.47 -3.85
CA PRO A 236 10.66 -4.98 -3.22
C PRO A 236 10.33 -6.20 -2.34
N ILE A 237 11.36 -6.95 -1.97
CA ILE A 237 11.32 -7.80 -0.78
C ILE A 237 11.23 -6.89 0.45
N ILE A 238 10.24 -7.18 1.29
CA ILE A 238 10.01 -6.42 2.51
C ILE A 238 10.75 -7.11 3.65
N ASP A 239 11.85 -6.51 4.06
CA ASP A 239 12.65 -6.99 5.18
C ASP A 239 11.98 -6.62 6.51
N SER A 240 12.17 -7.43 7.53
CA SER A 240 11.60 -7.18 8.85
C SER A 240 12.53 -6.30 9.68
N ILE A 241 12.00 -5.17 10.17
CA ILE A 241 12.61 -4.41 11.25
C ILE A 241 11.79 -4.67 12.52
N SER A 242 12.45 -5.11 13.59
CA SER A 242 11.79 -5.41 14.85
C SER A 242 11.11 -4.17 15.45
N ASP A 243 9.82 -4.26 15.74
CA ASP A 243 9.08 -3.24 16.48
C ASP A 243 9.52 -3.11 17.94
N THR A 244 10.16 -4.14 18.51
CA THR A 244 10.58 -4.17 19.92
C THR A 244 11.94 -3.54 20.19
N ASN A 245 12.91 -3.72 19.29
CA ASN A 245 14.30 -3.32 19.50
C ASN A 245 14.98 -2.77 18.24
N LEU A 246 14.23 -2.59 17.14
CA LEU A 246 14.67 -1.95 15.90
C LEU A 246 15.82 -2.66 15.18
N ALA A 247 16.09 -3.93 15.53
CA ALA A 247 17.02 -4.76 14.78
C ALA A 247 16.53 -4.95 13.33
N TYR A 248 17.44 -4.81 12.38
CA TYR A 248 17.19 -5.11 10.97
C TYR A 248 17.42 -6.60 10.75
N LEU A 249 16.34 -7.37 10.62
CA LEU A 249 16.39 -8.84 10.59
C LEU A 249 16.56 -9.39 9.17
N GLY A 250 16.48 -8.53 8.15
CA GLY A 250 16.42 -8.94 6.75
C GLY A 250 15.09 -9.61 6.42
N GLY A 251 15.04 -10.23 5.24
CA GLY A 251 13.84 -10.85 4.73
C GLY A 251 14.13 -11.79 3.58
N SER A 252 13.12 -12.55 3.21
CA SER A 252 13.09 -13.30 1.96
C SER A 252 11.72 -13.12 1.35
N HIS A 253 11.55 -13.47 0.08
CA HIS A 253 10.23 -13.40 -0.55
C HIS A 253 9.18 -14.24 0.20
N GLY A 254 9.57 -15.29 0.95
CA GLY A 254 8.71 -16.04 1.89
C GLY A 254 7.52 -16.78 1.27
N GLY A 255 7.21 -16.53 -0.01
CA GLY A 255 6.04 -17.01 -0.72
C GLY A 255 5.63 -16.03 -1.83
N ILE A 256 4.37 -16.12 -2.23
CA ILE A 256 3.69 -15.17 -3.11
C ILE A 256 2.41 -14.67 -2.44
N GLY A 257 2.01 -13.44 -2.76
CA GLY A 257 0.77 -12.86 -2.27
C GLY A 257 -0.44 -13.62 -2.81
N THR A 258 -1.39 -13.88 -1.92
CA THR A 258 -2.72 -14.42 -2.23
C THR A 258 -3.76 -13.71 -1.36
N PHE A 259 -4.96 -14.28 -1.25
CA PHE A 259 -6.05 -13.72 -0.47
C PHE A 259 -6.96 -14.81 0.09
N TRP A 260 -7.61 -14.54 1.21
CA TRP A 260 -8.75 -15.32 1.70
C TRP A 260 -10.04 -14.88 0.98
N TRP A 261 -11.05 -15.75 0.87
CA TRP A 261 -12.33 -15.36 0.26
C TRP A 261 -13.07 -14.27 1.05
N SER A 262 -12.69 -14.04 2.30
CA SER A 262 -13.06 -12.86 3.11
C SER A 262 -12.35 -11.56 2.70
N LEU A 263 -11.58 -11.59 1.61
CA LEU A 263 -10.79 -10.49 1.04
C LEU A 263 -9.72 -9.89 1.96
N HIS A 264 -9.12 -10.73 2.82
CA HIS A 264 -7.89 -10.40 3.52
C HIS A 264 -6.68 -10.89 2.75
N TYR A 265 -5.62 -10.08 2.71
CA TYR A 265 -4.31 -10.48 2.18
C TYR A 265 -3.75 -11.68 2.94
N SER A 266 -3.09 -12.58 2.22
CA SER A 266 -2.32 -13.67 2.81
C SER A 266 -1.13 -14.03 1.93
N ILE A 267 -0.24 -14.86 2.45
CA ILE A 267 0.92 -15.36 1.72
C ILE A 267 0.76 -16.87 1.57
N SER A 268 1.09 -17.38 0.39
CA SER A 268 1.14 -18.82 0.11
C SER A 268 2.52 -19.21 -0.39
N SER A 269 2.87 -20.49 -0.26
CA SER A 269 4.06 -21.04 -0.87
C SER A 269 4.05 -20.80 -2.39
N MET A 270 5.23 -20.60 -2.96
CA MET A 270 5.36 -20.38 -4.40
C MET A 270 4.92 -21.65 -5.16
N PRO A 271 4.05 -21.52 -6.19
CA PRO A 271 3.58 -22.67 -6.95
C PRO A 271 4.70 -23.22 -7.84
N LYS A 272 4.64 -24.53 -8.13
CA LYS A 272 5.65 -25.22 -8.96
C LYS A 272 5.86 -24.54 -10.31
N ARG A 273 4.80 -24.07 -10.97
CA ARG A 273 4.91 -23.36 -12.26
C ARG A 273 5.81 -22.13 -12.20
N GLU A 274 5.79 -21.41 -11.09
CA GLU A 274 6.59 -20.19 -10.92
C GLU A 274 8.02 -20.51 -10.52
N ILE A 275 8.23 -21.60 -9.76
CA ILE A 275 9.56 -22.15 -9.49
C ILE A 275 10.23 -22.58 -10.81
N GLU A 276 9.51 -23.32 -11.66
CA GLU A 276 10.02 -23.83 -12.94
C GLU A 276 10.23 -22.72 -14.00
N ARG A 277 9.44 -21.64 -13.95
CA ARG A 277 9.61 -20.49 -14.85
C ARG A 277 10.93 -19.74 -14.62
N ARG A 278 11.36 -19.64 -13.36
CA ARG A 278 12.55 -18.88 -12.94
C ARG A 278 13.80 -19.73 -13.14
N LYS A 279 14.67 -19.31 -14.06
CA LYS A 279 15.96 -19.97 -14.34
C LYS A 279 17.02 -19.60 -13.31
N HIS A 280 16.91 -18.40 -12.74
CA HIS A 280 17.81 -17.87 -11.72
C HIS A 280 17.00 -17.45 -10.48
N PRO A 281 16.68 -18.38 -9.56
CA PRO A 281 15.74 -18.15 -8.46
C PRO A 281 16.04 -16.94 -7.57
N GLU A 282 17.32 -16.60 -7.41
CA GLU A 282 17.80 -15.50 -6.57
C GLU A 282 17.66 -14.11 -7.22
N THR A 283 17.42 -14.03 -8.54
CA THR A 283 17.47 -12.76 -9.28
C THR A 283 16.25 -12.54 -10.19
N ASP A 284 15.68 -13.61 -10.73
CA ASP A 284 14.49 -13.54 -11.55
C ASP A 284 13.31 -13.01 -10.72
N TYR A 285 12.61 -12.01 -11.25
CA TYR A 285 11.37 -11.50 -10.65
C TYR A 285 10.36 -12.63 -10.43
N ILE A 286 9.47 -12.46 -9.46
CA ILE A 286 8.46 -13.44 -9.06
C ILE A 286 7.08 -12.88 -9.41
N ARG A 287 6.30 -13.59 -10.20
CA ARG A 287 4.90 -13.21 -10.45
C ARG A 287 4.05 -13.50 -9.22
N SER A 288 3.40 -12.48 -8.69
CA SER A 288 2.55 -12.57 -7.51
C SER A 288 1.09 -12.26 -7.87
N PRO A 289 0.12 -13.12 -7.51
CA PRO A 289 -1.30 -12.83 -7.73
C PRO A 289 -1.74 -11.53 -7.07
N THR A 290 -1.26 -11.28 -5.85
CA THR A 290 -1.55 -10.06 -5.10
C THR A 290 -0.28 -9.43 -4.52
N MET A 291 -0.36 -8.16 -4.12
CA MET A 291 0.70 -7.51 -3.34
C MET A 291 0.19 -7.09 -1.95
N ALA A 292 1.12 -6.93 -1.00
CA ALA A 292 0.82 -6.36 0.31
C ALA A 292 0.30 -4.92 0.21
N GLY A 293 0.81 -4.14 -0.76
CA GLY A 293 0.26 -2.83 -1.14
C GLY A 293 0.89 -1.61 -0.46
N GLY A 294 1.65 -1.79 0.62
CA GLY A 294 2.40 -0.70 1.27
C GLY A 294 3.51 -0.16 0.37
N LEU A 295 4.42 -1.05 -0.05
CA LEU A 295 5.62 -0.73 -0.81
C LEU A 295 5.55 -1.30 -2.24
N PHE A 296 5.56 -0.43 -3.25
CA PHE A 296 5.64 -0.83 -4.65
C PHE A 296 6.07 0.34 -5.55
N ALA A 297 6.55 0.02 -6.75
CA ALA A 297 6.88 0.96 -7.81
C ALA A 297 6.04 0.67 -9.06
N VAL A 298 5.69 1.74 -9.79
CA VAL A 298 4.86 1.66 -10.99
C VAL A 298 5.18 2.82 -11.94
N ASP A 299 5.15 2.57 -13.26
CA ASP A 299 5.20 3.65 -14.26
C ASP A 299 4.10 4.68 -13.98
N ARG A 300 4.46 5.95 -13.88
CA ARG A 300 3.54 7.01 -13.45
C ARG A 300 2.35 7.12 -14.39
N LYS A 301 2.59 7.02 -15.71
CA LYS A 301 1.51 7.13 -16.70
C LYS A 301 0.59 5.92 -16.61
N TYR A 302 1.16 4.72 -16.55
CA TYR A 302 0.42 3.48 -16.41
C TYR A 302 -0.48 3.52 -15.16
N PHE A 303 0.02 3.95 -14.00
CA PHE A 303 -0.77 4.08 -12.78
C PHE A 303 -2.08 4.87 -12.98
N PHE A 304 -2.02 5.99 -13.71
CA PHE A 304 -3.21 6.79 -14.02
C PHE A 304 -4.04 6.21 -15.18
N GLU A 305 -3.42 5.60 -16.18
CA GLU A 305 -4.11 4.94 -17.30
C GLU A 305 -5.02 3.80 -16.80
N ILE A 306 -4.56 3.03 -15.81
CA ILE A 306 -5.38 2.00 -15.17
C ILE A 306 -6.30 2.57 -14.09
N GLY A 307 -6.41 3.89 -13.92
CA GLY A 307 -7.35 4.54 -13.01
C GLY A 307 -6.92 4.60 -11.54
N ALA A 308 -5.62 4.76 -11.27
CA ALA A 308 -5.05 5.00 -9.94
C ALA A 308 -5.60 4.04 -8.86
N TYR A 309 -6.08 4.56 -7.72
CA TYR A 309 -6.93 3.81 -6.78
C TYR A 309 -8.39 4.29 -6.91
N ASP A 310 -9.33 3.49 -6.41
CA ASP A 310 -10.72 3.90 -6.25
C ASP A 310 -10.82 5.02 -5.19
N GLU A 311 -11.11 6.25 -5.63
CA GLU A 311 -11.16 7.44 -4.77
C GLU A 311 -12.27 7.36 -3.70
N GLU A 312 -13.24 6.48 -3.88
CA GLU A 312 -14.32 6.28 -2.90
C GLU A 312 -14.00 5.23 -1.83
N MET A 313 -12.84 4.57 -1.89
CA MET A 313 -12.37 3.74 -0.78
C MET A 313 -11.84 4.61 0.37
N ASP A 314 -12.23 4.26 1.59
CA ASP A 314 -11.92 5.02 2.80
C ASP A 314 -10.76 4.43 3.59
N ILE A 315 -9.92 5.31 4.14
CA ILE A 315 -8.85 5.01 5.10
C ILE A 315 -7.85 3.95 4.65
N TRP A 316 -8.17 2.68 4.79
CA TRP A 316 -7.27 1.56 4.60
C TRP A 316 -8.06 0.26 4.41
N GLY A 317 -7.49 -0.67 3.64
CA GLY A 317 -7.95 -2.05 3.53
C GLY A 317 -8.65 -2.32 2.20
N GLY A 318 -8.32 -3.46 1.60
CA GLY A 318 -8.87 -3.92 0.31
C GLY A 318 -8.25 -3.28 -0.92
N GLU A 319 -7.61 -2.11 -0.81
CA GLU A 319 -7.05 -1.38 -1.95
C GLU A 319 -5.92 -2.15 -2.64
N ASN A 320 -5.14 -2.90 -1.85
CA ASN A 320 -4.02 -3.69 -2.34
C ASN A 320 -4.50 -4.88 -3.19
N LEU A 321 -5.62 -5.51 -2.80
CA LEU A 321 -6.26 -6.55 -3.60
C LEU A 321 -6.94 -5.96 -4.84
N GLU A 322 -7.58 -4.79 -4.71
CA GLU A 322 -8.29 -4.12 -5.81
C GLU A 322 -7.36 -3.84 -6.98
N ILE A 323 -6.23 -3.18 -6.69
CA ILE A 323 -5.24 -2.87 -7.71
C ILE A 323 -4.56 -4.13 -8.23
N SER A 324 -4.36 -5.16 -7.41
CA SER A 324 -3.77 -6.43 -7.86
C SER A 324 -4.67 -7.13 -8.89
N PHE A 325 -5.96 -7.25 -8.59
CA PHE A 325 -6.93 -7.86 -9.51
C PHE A 325 -7.03 -7.06 -10.80
N ARG A 326 -7.16 -5.74 -10.68
CA ARG A 326 -7.22 -4.84 -11.82
C ARG A 326 -5.98 -4.93 -12.71
N VAL A 327 -4.78 -4.84 -12.14
CA VAL A 327 -3.51 -4.88 -12.90
C VAL A 327 -3.46 -6.15 -13.74
N TRP A 328 -3.68 -7.32 -13.13
CA TRP A 328 -3.67 -8.59 -13.84
C TRP A 328 -4.78 -8.71 -14.88
N MET A 329 -6.02 -8.40 -14.49
CA MET A 329 -7.18 -8.54 -15.37
C MET A 329 -7.14 -7.55 -16.54
N CYS A 330 -6.46 -6.41 -16.39
CA CYS A 330 -6.36 -5.38 -17.43
C CYS A 330 -5.03 -5.41 -18.20
N GLY A 331 -4.26 -6.50 -18.09
CA GLY A 331 -3.13 -6.80 -18.99
C GLY A 331 -1.73 -6.46 -18.50
N GLY A 332 -1.57 -6.05 -17.24
CA GLY A 332 -0.27 -5.91 -16.58
C GLY A 332 0.08 -7.11 -15.71
N SER A 333 1.11 -6.93 -14.87
CA SER A 333 1.57 -7.94 -13.90
C SER A 333 1.89 -7.31 -12.55
N VAL A 334 1.75 -8.10 -11.48
CA VAL A 334 2.28 -7.77 -10.16
C VAL A 334 3.48 -8.68 -9.89
N GLU A 335 4.63 -8.09 -9.58
CA GLU A 335 5.91 -8.79 -9.55
C GLU A 335 6.73 -8.43 -8.30
N LEU A 336 7.31 -9.42 -7.62
CA LEU A 336 8.29 -9.20 -6.56
C LEU A 336 9.70 -9.21 -7.16
N ILE A 337 10.57 -8.30 -6.75
CA ILE A 337 11.94 -8.17 -7.26
C ILE A 337 12.93 -8.59 -6.18
N PRO A 338 13.49 -9.83 -6.23
CA PRO A 338 14.35 -10.37 -5.18
C PRO A 338 15.57 -9.51 -4.84
N CYS A 339 16.13 -8.79 -5.81
CA CYS A 339 17.31 -7.95 -5.60
C CYS A 339 17.02 -6.57 -5.00
N SER A 340 15.75 -6.24 -4.79
CA SER A 340 15.32 -4.98 -4.16
C SER A 340 14.82 -5.26 -2.75
N HIS A 341 15.45 -4.65 -1.75
CA HIS A 341 15.11 -4.84 -0.35
C HIS A 341 14.78 -3.52 0.33
N VAL A 342 13.68 -3.51 1.09
CA VAL A 342 13.29 -2.39 1.95
C VAL A 342 12.83 -2.93 3.28
N GLY A 343 13.46 -2.49 4.37
CA GLY A 343 13.04 -2.86 5.72
C GLY A 343 11.77 -2.12 6.11
N HIS A 344 10.87 -2.81 6.80
CA HIS A 344 9.61 -2.28 7.29
C HIS A 344 9.39 -2.68 8.75
N ILE A 345 8.89 -1.75 9.57
CA ILE A 345 8.54 -2.02 10.96
C ILE A 345 7.13 -2.61 11.02
N PHE A 346 7.03 -3.93 11.19
CA PHE A 346 5.73 -4.61 11.31
C PHE A 346 5.14 -4.42 12.71
N ARG A 347 4.01 -3.73 12.78
CA ARG A 347 3.28 -3.48 14.03
C ARG A 347 2.14 -4.48 14.21
N SER A 348 1.80 -4.82 15.45
CA SER A 348 0.65 -5.68 15.76
C SER A 348 -0.71 -4.97 15.68
N GLY A 349 -0.72 -3.66 15.42
CA GLY A 349 -1.93 -2.85 15.36
C GLY A 349 -1.71 -1.47 14.74
N HIS A 350 -2.81 -0.75 14.54
CA HIS A 350 -2.82 0.61 14.00
C HIS A 350 -2.87 1.62 15.15
N PRO A 351 -1.89 2.54 15.27
CA PRO A 351 -1.87 3.54 16.35
C PRO A 351 -2.77 4.76 16.09
N TYR A 352 -3.60 4.73 15.04
CA TYR A 352 -4.45 5.84 14.60
C TYR A 352 -5.89 5.39 14.33
N ASP A 353 -6.80 6.36 14.28
CA ASP A 353 -8.24 6.14 14.05
C ASP A 353 -8.48 5.43 12.69
N MET A 354 -9.31 4.40 12.67
CA MET A 354 -9.64 3.65 11.45
C MET A 354 -11.06 3.95 10.94
N THR A 355 -11.71 4.97 11.49
CA THR A 355 -13.06 5.40 11.09
C THR A 355 -13.03 6.16 9.76
N GLY A 356 -13.84 5.70 8.80
CA GLY A 356 -14.03 6.30 7.49
C GLY A 356 -15.06 7.42 7.46
N ARG A 357 -15.46 7.85 6.26
CA ARG A 357 -16.51 8.86 6.10
C ARG A 357 -17.83 8.35 6.68
N ASN A 358 -18.71 9.26 7.12
CA ASN A 358 -20.04 8.94 7.66
C ASN A 358 -20.03 7.97 8.86
N ASP A 359 -19.02 8.06 9.74
CA ASP A 359 -18.83 7.16 10.91
C ASP A 359 -18.71 5.66 10.51
N ASN A 360 -18.18 5.38 9.33
CA ASN A 360 -17.95 4.02 8.86
C ASN A 360 -16.82 3.34 9.65
N LYS A 361 -17.18 2.43 10.56
CA LYS A 361 -16.23 1.67 11.40
C LYS A 361 -15.71 0.40 10.74
N ASP A 362 -16.26 0.01 9.59
CA ASP A 362 -15.86 -1.18 8.83
C ASP A 362 -15.33 -0.77 7.44
N VAL A 363 -14.31 0.08 7.45
CA VAL A 363 -13.65 0.58 6.23
C VAL A 363 -13.10 -0.56 5.37
N HIS A 364 -12.48 -1.57 5.98
CA HIS A 364 -11.99 -2.74 5.26
C HIS A 364 -13.13 -3.50 4.56
N GLY A 365 -14.24 -3.75 5.26
CA GLY A 365 -15.39 -4.48 4.69
C GLY A 365 -16.06 -3.74 3.55
N THR A 366 -16.35 -2.45 3.76
CA THR A 366 -16.96 -1.59 2.75
C THR A 366 -16.08 -1.43 1.51
N ASN A 367 -14.77 -1.20 1.67
CA ASN A 367 -13.81 -1.19 0.55
C ASN A 367 -13.75 -2.54 -0.17
N SER A 368 -13.68 -3.64 0.59
CA SER A 368 -13.67 -5.00 0.04
C SER A 368 -14.94 -5.31 -0.77
N LYS A 369 -16.10 -4.81 -0.33
CA LYS A 369 -17.34 -4.90 -1.10
C LYS A 369 -17.25 -4.13 -2.42
N ARG A 370 -16.73 -2.89 -2.41
CA ARG A 370 -16.54 -2.11 -3.66
C ARG A 370 -15.67 -2.88 -4.65
N LEU A 371 -14.56 -3.46 -4.18
CA LEU A 371 -13.71 -4.36 -4.97
C LEU A 371 -14.49 -5.56 -5.51
N ALA A 372 -15.23 -6.27 -4.66
CA ALA A 372 -15.93 -7.49 -5.03
C ALA A 372 -16.99 -7.25 -6.11
N GLU A 373 -17.75 -6.16 -5.96
CA GLU A 373 -18.80 -5.76 -6.90
C GLU A 373 -18.27 -5.36 -8.28
N VAL A 374 -17.02 -4.88 -8.36
CA VAL A 374 -16.42 -4.45 -9.62
C VAL A 374 -15.60 -5.56 -10.27
N TRP A 375 -14.85 -6.34 -9.50
CA TRP A 375 -13.78 -7.20 -10.04
C TRP A 375 -14.02 -8.70 -9.90
N MET A 376 -14.90 -9.16 -9.01
CA MET A 376 -15.03 -10.61 -8.73
C MET A 376 -16.10 -11.32 -9.54
N ASP A 377 -16.85 -10.64 -10.41
CA ASP A 377 -17.97 -11.23 -11.16
C ASP A 377 -18.90 -12.02 -10.22
N ASP A 378 -19.31 -13.24 -10.60
CA ASP A 378 -20.15 -14.10 -9.77
C ASP A 378 -19.43 -14.70 -8.56
N TYR A 379 -18.09 -14.59 -8.46
CA TYR A 379 -17.31 -15.08 -7.31
C TYR A 379 -17.47 -14.21 -6.06
N LYS A 380 -18.04 -13.00 -6.20
CA LYS A 380 -18.40 -12.18 -5.03
C LYS A 380 -19.36 -12.88 -4.06
N ARG A 381 -20.08 -13.91 -4.53
CA ARG A 381 -20.88 -14.80 -3.65
C ARG A 381 -20.05 -15.41 -2.52
N LEU A 382 -18.79 -15.78 -2.78
CA LEU A 382 -17.89 -16.39 -1.80
C LEU A 382 -17.43 -15.37 -0.76
N PHE A 383 -17.24 -14.12 -1.16
CA PHE A 383 -17.01 -13.02 -0.22
C PHE A 383 -18.23 -12.80 0.68
N TYR A 384 -19.43 -12.79 0.10
CA TYR A 384 -20.64 -12.56 0.87
C TYR A 384 -20.95 -13.68 1.85
N VAL A 385 -20.57 -14.94 1.61
CA VAL A 385 -20.67 -16.01 2.63
C VAL A 385 -19.97 -15.60 3.93
N HIS A 386 -18.81 -14.95 3.85
CA HIS A 386 -18.07 -14.48 5.02
C HIS A 386 -18.52 -13.12 5.55
N ARG A 387 -19.21 -12.32 4.74
CA ARG A 387 -19.55 -10.92 5.03
C ARG A 387 -20.99 -10.59 4.63
N MET A 388 -21.93 -11.46 5.00
CA MET A 388 -23.34 -11.35 4.58
C MET A 388 -23.99 -10.02 4.98
N GLY A 389 -23.64 -9.47 6.15
CA GLY A 389 -24.11 -8.16 6.59
C GLY A 389 -23.75 -7.00 5.66
N LEU A 390 -22.78 -7.19 4.75
CA LEU A 390 -22.42 -6.19 3.73
C LEU A 390 -23.24 -6.34 2.45
N LYS A 391 -23.95 -7.44 2.21
CA LYS A 391 -24.60 -7.73 0.91
C LYS A 391 -25.53 -6.62 0.44
N ASP A 392 -26.39 -6.14 1.33
CA ASP A 392 -27.38 -5.10 1.02
C ASP A 392 -26.95 -3.70 1.46
N LEU A 393 -25.76 -3.55 2.04
CA LEU A 393 -25.22 -2.27 2.49
C LEU A 393 -24.85 -1.36 1.30
N ASP A 394 -25.35 -0.14 1.25
CA ASP A 394 -24.91 0.82 0.22
C ASP A 394 -23.45 1.25 0.48
N VAL A 395 -22.58 1.08 -0.51
CA VAL A 395 -21.16 1.47 -0.47
C VAL A 395 -20.83 2.61 -1.43
N GLY A 396 -21.86 3.32 -1.89
CA GLY A 396 -21.75 4.43 -2.82
C GLY A 396 -21.63 3.98 -4.28
N ASP A 397 -21.41 4.96 -5.16
CA ASP A 397 -21.39 4.73 -6.60
C ASP A 397 -20.16 3.91 -7.05
N LEU A 398 -20.41 2.96 -7.96
CA LEU A 398 -19.41 2.08 -8.59
C LEU A 398 -19.30 2.31 -10.09
N THR A 399 -20.06 3.25 -10.65
CA THR A 399 -20.19 3.49 -12.10
C THR A 399 -18.83 3.75 -12.75
N GLU A 400 -18.02 4.63 -12.17
CA GLU A 400 -16.70 4.95 -12.73
C GLU A 400 -15.77 3.72 -12.81
N ARG A 401 -15.74 2.91 -11.75
CA ARG A 401 -14.89 1.70 -11.70
C ARG A 401 -15.37 0.64 -12.69
N LYS A 402 -16.68 0.46 -12.85
CA LYS A 402 -17.26 -0.45 -13.86
C LYS A 402 -16.96 0.01 -15.29
N GLN A 403 -17.14 1.30 -15.58
CA GLN A 403 -16.82 1.88 -16.89
C GLN A 403 -15.32 1.82 -17.22
N LEU A 404 -14.46 1.99 -16.20
CA LEU A 404 -13.02 1.80 -16.35
C LEU A 404 -12.70 0.36 -16.79
N ARG A 405 -13.28 -0.64 -16.09
CA ARG A 405 -13.11 -2.07 -16.43
C ARG A 405 -13.55 -2.38 -17.86
N GLU A 406 -14.68 -1.84 -18.30
CA GLU A 406 -15.19 -1.99 -19.67
C GLU A 406 -14.26 -1.34 -20.71
N ARG A 407 -13.86 -0.09 -20.48
CA ARG A 407 -13.01 0.70 -21.39
C ARG A 407 -11.63 0.06 -21.59
N LEU A 408 -11.04 -0.49 -20.53
CA LEU A 408 -9.77 -1.19 -20.58
C LEU A 408 -9.91 -2.63 -21.12
N LYS A 409 -11.14 -3.10 -21.36
CA LYS A 409 -11.45 -4.45 -21.85
C LYS A 409 -10.83 -5.54 -20.96
N CYS A 410 -10.91 -5.33 -19.65
CA CYS A 410 -10.32 -6.24 -18.68
C CYS A 410 -10.99 -7.61 -18.74
N LYS A 411 -10.21 -8.65 -18.42
CA LYS A 411 -10.65 -10.04 -18.37
C LYS A 411 -11.63 -10.29 -17.21
N SER A 412 -12.25 -11.46 -17.20
CA SER A 412 -13.11 -11.91 -16.10
C SER A 412 -12.30 -12.34 -14.89
N PHE A 413 -12.94 -12.40 -13.73
CA PHE A 413 -12.32 -12.95 -12.52
C PHE A 413 -12.05 -14.45 -12.68
N LYS A 414 -12.89 -15.16 -13.43
CA LYS A 414 -12.60 -16.55 -13.82
C LYS A 414 -11.27 -16.66 -14.57
N TRP A 415 -11.03 -15.77 -15.54
CA TRP A 415 -9.74 -15.74 -16.23
C TRP A 415 -8.58 -15.49 -15.26
N TYR A 416 -8.75 -14.60 -14.29
CA TYR A 416 -7.74 -14.35 -13.26
C TYR A 416 -7.44 -15.61 -12.44
N LEU A 417 -8.47 -16.33 -11.97
CA LEU A 417 -8.29 -17.60 -11.26
C LEU A 417 -7.59 -18.64 -12.15
N ASP A 418 -8.03 -18.80 -13.40
CA ASP A 418 -7.49 -19.84 -14.29
C ASP A 418 -6.04 -19.56 -14.75
N ASN A 419 -5.62 -18.29 -14.83
CA ASN A 419 -4.34 -17.90 -15.48
C ASN A 419 -3.32 -17.29 -14.51
N VAL A 420 -3.77 -16.59 -13.47
CA VAL A 420 -2.89 -15.87 -12.53
C VAL A 420 -2.68 -16.69 -11.27
N ILE A 421 -3.71 -17.38 -10.78
CA ILE A 421 -3.66 -18.19 -9.56
C ILE A 421 -4.48 -19.49 -9.66
N PRO A 422 -4.17 -20.39 -10.61
CA PRO A 422 -4.91 -21.64 -10.80
C PRO A 422 -4.85 -22.56 -9.57
N GLU A 423 -3.90 -22.34 -8.67
CA GLU A 423 -3.76 -23.08 -7.43
C GLU A 423 -4.76 -22.62 -6.33
N LYS A 424 -5.50 -21.53 -6.57
CA LYS A 424 -6.46 -20.99 -5.59
C LYS A 424 -7.65 -21.95 -5.45
N PHE A 425 -7.79 -22.53 -4.26
CA PHE A 425 -8.96 -23.33 -3.92
C PHE A 425 -10.26 -22.49 -3.96
N VAL A 426 -11.23 -22.95 -4.76
CA VAL A 426 -12.58 -22.37 -4.89
C VAL A 426 -13.56 -23.32 -4.17
N PRO A 427 -14.19 -22.90 -3.05
CA PRO A 427 -14.90 -23.82 -2.16
C PRO A 427 -16.11 -24.55 -2.74
N ASP A 428 -16.74 -24.00 -3.78
CA ASP A 428 -17.97 -24.53 -4.38
C ASP A 428 -17.78 -25.09 -5.80
N GLU A 429 -16.53 -25.20 -6.28
CA GLU A 429 -16.20 -25.75 -7.59
C GLU A 429 -15.39 -27.04 -7.46
N ASN A 430 -15.79 -28.06 -8.22
CA ASN A 430 -15.21 -29.41 -8.18
C ASN A 430 -15.31 -30.10 -6.80
N VAL A 431 -16.49 -30.05 -6.20
CA VAL A 431 -16.76 -30.59 -4.84
C VAL A 431 -18.10 -31.33 -4.84
N TYR A 432 -18.27 -32.34 -3.98
CA TYR A 432 -19.55 -33.05 -3.81
C TYR A 432 -20.60 -32.19 -3.12
N ALA A 433 -20.18 -31.38 -2.15
CA ALA A 433 -21.06 -30.52 -1.37
C ALA A 433 -20.27 -29.33 -0.81
N TYR A 434 -20.93 -28.17 -0.77
CA TYR A 434 -20.46 -26.97 -0.10
C TYR A 434 -21.62 -26.31 0.65
N GLY A 435 -21.42 -25.97 1.91
CA GLY A 435 -22.40 -25.22 2.70
C GLY A 435 -22.30 -25.45 4.21
N HIS A 436 -23.30 -24.97 4.94
CA HIS A 436 -23.35 -25.05 6.39
C HIS A 436 -23.62 -26.46 6.89
N VAL A 437 -22.95 -26.86 7.98
CA VAL A 437 -23.18 -28.16 8.63
C VAL A 437 -24.15 -27.97 9.78
N ARG A 438 -25.40 -28.40 9.57
CA ARG A 438 -26.50 -28.32 10.55
C ARG A 438 -26.75 -29.68 11.19
N THR A 439 -26.80 -29.69 12.51
CA THR A 439 -27.23 -30.84 13.33
C THR A 439 -28.75 -30.99 13.32
N GLU A 440 -29.24 -32.19 13.62
CA GLU A 440 -30.70 -32.45 13.74
C GLU A 440 -31.39 -31.57 14.79
N ARG A 441 -30.64 -31.06 15.78
CA ARG A 441 -31.13 -30.16 16.83
C ARG A 441 -31.16 -28.69 16.42
N GLY A 442 -30.86 -28.37 15.16
CA GLY A 442 -30.85 -26.99 14.65
C GLY A 442 -29.63 -26.16 15.09
N LEU A 443 -28.56 -26.80 15.55
CA LEU A 443 -27.27 -26.14 15.79
C LEU A 443 -26.37 -26.29 14.57
N CYS A 444 -25.56 -25.28 14.28
CA CYS A 444 -24.61 -25.26 13.18
C CYS A 444 -23.17 -25.33 13.70
N LEU A 445 -22.29 -25.93 12.91
CA LEU A 445 -20.85 -26.00 13.20
C LEU A 445 -20.26 -24.58 13.17
N ASP A 446 -19.55 -24.20 14.23
CA ASP A 446 -19.15 -22.81 14.46
C ASP A 446 -17.73 -22.76 15.08
N THR A 447 -16.95 -21.73 14.75
CA THR A 447 -15.62 -21.49 15.31
C THR A 447 -15.68 -20.88 16.71
N LEU A 448 -16.86 -20.48 17.18
CA LEU A 448 -17.12 -19.76 18.43
C LEU A 448 -16.27 -18.49 18.56
N GLN A 449 -16.14 -17.76 17.44
CA GLN A 449 -15.29 -16.58 17.29
C GLN A 449 -13.80 -16.83 17.57
N ARG A 450 -13.35 -18.09 17.50
CA ARG A 450 -11.93 -18.42 17.61
C ARG A 450 -11.23 -18.04 16.30
N LEU A 451 -10.14 -17.30 16.42
CA LEU A 451 -9.42 -16.75 15.28
C LEU A 451 -8.83 -17.87 14.40
N GLU A 452 -9.05 -17.76 13.09
CA GLU A 452 -8.53 -18.68 12.05
C GLU A 452 -7.00 -18.65 11.96
N ASN A 453 -6.36 -17.60 12.47
CA ASN A 453 -4.93 -17.33 12.30
C ASN A 453 -3.98 -18.20 13.15
N LYS A 454 -4.48 -19.15 13.96
CA LYS A 454 -3.66 -20.01 14.82
C LYS A 454 -3.44 -21.43 14.28
N GLY A 455 -3.78 -21.71 13.03
CA GLY A 455 -3.50 -22.98 12.34
C GLY A 455 -4.35 -24.18 12.79
N THR A 456 -4.89 -24.16 14.01
CA THR A 456 -5.85 -25.13 14.52
C THR A 456 -7.02 -24.39 15.16
N VAL A 457 -8.23 -24.54 14.59
CA VAL A 457 -9.47 -24.02 15.17
C VAL A 457 -10.22 -25.18 15.80
N ILE A 458 -10.43 -25.12 17.12
CA ILE A 458 -11.34 -26.06 17.78
C ILE A 458 -12.75 -25.64 17.41
N LEU A 459 -13.46 -26.51 16.70
CA LEU A 459 -14.84 -26.29 16.31
C LEU A 459 -15.78 -26.58 17.48
N GLY A 460 -16.89 -25.85 17.52
CA GLY A 460 -18.03 -26.08 18.40
C GLY A 460 -19.31 -26.10 17.60
N VAL A 461 -20.44 -26.07 18.31
CA VAL A 461 -21.76 -25.87 17.70
C VAL A 461 -22.43 -24.65 18.33
N PHE A 462 -23.09 -23.84 17.53
CA PHE A 462 -23.85 -22.66 17.96
C PHE A 462 -25.24 -22.66 17.31
N GLY A 463 -26.15 -21.78 17.74
CA GLY A 463 -27.43 -21.61 17.05
C GLY A 463 -27.19 -21.20 15.60
N CYS A 464 -27.85 -21.86 14.64
CA CYS A 464 -27.67 -21.54 13.23
C CYS A 464 -28.01 -20.07 12.95
N GLN A 465 -27.07 -19.35 12.37
CA GLN A 465 -27.17 -17.93 12.07
C GLN A 465 -27.58 -17.79 10.61
N GLU A 466 -28.90 -17.96 10.37
CA GLU A 466 -29.53 -17.74 9.07
C GLU A 466 -29.29 -16.29 8.63
N GLY A 467 -28.24 -16.07 7.85
CA GLY A 467 -27.75 -14.72 7.52
C GLY A 467 -26.23 -14.56 7.58
N GLY A 468 -25.46 -15.61 7.87
CA GLY A 468 -24.01 -15.66 7.71
C GLY A 468 -23.24 -14.92 8.78
N SER A 469 -22.69 -15.70 9.71
CA SER A 469 -21.69 -15.24 10.67
C SER A 469 -20.31 -15.65 10.19
N SER A 470 -19.32 -14.80 10.44
CA SER A 470 -17.92 -15.16 10.19
C SER A 470 -17.44 -16.32 11.06
N ALA A 471 -18.19 -16.67 12.11
CA ALA A 471 -17.90 -17.82 12.96
C ALA A 471 -18.58 -19.11 12.47
N GLU A 472 -19.66 -19.03 11.68
CA GLU A 472 -20.36 -20.21 11.20
C GLU A 472 -19.58 -20.86 10.04
N VAL A 473 -19.23 -22.13 10.18
CA VAL A 473 -18.32 -22.81 9.25
C VAL A 473 -19.10 -23.41 8.08
N SER A 474 -18.67 -23.05 6.87
CA SER A 474 -19.04 -23.79 5.66
C SER A 474 -18.07 -24.94 5.45
N TYR A 475 -18.61 -26.15 5.28
CA TYR A 475 -17.85 -27.35 4.97
C TYR A 475 -17.85 -27.61 3.47
N CYS A 476 -16.74 -28.15 2.98
CA CYS A 476 -16.58 -28.58 1.61
C CYS A 476 -16.16 -30.06 1.59
N MET A 477 -16.87 -30.88 0.82
CA MET A 477 -16.53 -32.28 0.58
C MET A 477 -15.86 -32.43 -0.79
N LEU A 478 -14.56 -32.72 -0.81
CA LEU A 478 -13.76 -32.88 -2.04
C LEU A 478 -14.04 -34.21 -2.75
N PHE A 479 -13.76 -34.25 -4.06
CA PHE A 479 -13.86 -35.45 -4.90
C PHE A 479 -13.01 -36.64 -4.42
#